data_AF-A0A6L9ENR4-F1
#
_entry.id   AF-A0A6L9ENR4-F1
#
_cell.length_a   1.000
_cell.length_b   1.000
_cell.length_c   1.000
_cell.angle_alpha   90.00
_cell.angle_beta   90.00
_cell.angle_gamma   90.00
#
_symmetry.space_group_name_H-M   'P 1'
#
loop_
_entity.id
_entity.type
_entity.pdbx_description
1 polymer ?
#
loop_
_entity_poly.entity_id
_entity_poly.type
_entity_poly.pdbx_seq_one_letter_code
_entity_poly.pdbx_strand_id
1 'polypeptide(L)'
;MIHERYADNLKLVVDANELKLIDETQVLIYFGDKRHNEVTVDLEEEVSKFEELRPYIIFIAKNLCTMDCIAQKYSGDSKFAYMYEVAYICFDVLDIISLRYYGMNENTEFDVVFQYVNGDFILKSFGMVKNIPLNWDKK
;
A
#
# COMPACT_ATOMS: atom_id res chain seq x y z
N MET A 1 3.67 -18.13 -4.47
CA MET A 1 3.74 -18.20 -2.99
C MET A 1 3.43 -16.81 -2.50
N ILE A 2 2.58 -16.66 -1.48
CA ILE A 2 2.29 -15.35 -0.89
C ILE A 2 3.25 -15.16 0.29
N HIS A 3 3.82 -13.97 0.39
CA HIS A 3 4.73 -13.57 1.46
C HIS A 3 4.08 -12.45 2.28
N GLU A 4 4.00 -12.63 3.60
CA GLU A 4 3.47 -11.63 4.53
C GLU A 4 4.50 -10.51 4.76
N ARG A 5 4.73 -9.71 3.73
CA ARG A 5 5.61 -8.54 3.80
C ARG A 5 4.94 -7.44 4.61
N TYR A 6 5.74 -6.59 5.24
CA TYR A 6 5.24 -5.47 6.05
C TYR A 6 4.37 -5.89 7.24
N ALA A 7 4.52 -7.14 7.71
CA ALA A 7 3.74 -7.70 8.83
C ALA A 7 4.39 -7.45 10.21
N ASP A 8 5.62 -6.93 10.26
CA ASP A 8 6.32 -6.65 11.52
C ASP A 8 5.75 -5.38 12.18
N ASN A 9 4.97 -5.58 13.25
CA ASN A 9 4.38 -4.49 14.02
C ASN A 9 5.41 -3.54 14.66
N LEU A 10 6.65 -3.98 14.88
CA LEU A 10 7.72 -3.11 15.37
C LEU A 10 8.26 -2.16 14.30
N LYS A 11 7.94 -2.43 13.03
CA LYS A 11 8.34 -1.63 11.87
C LYS A 11 7.22 -0.74 11.36
N LEU A 12 5.97 -1.00 11.72
CA LEU A 12 4.82 -0.18 11.34
C LEU A 12 4.65 1.01 12.30
N VAL A 13 4.36 2.18 11.74
CA VAL A 13 3.94 3.36 12.51
C VAL A 13 2.42 3.32 12.67
N VAL A 14 1.96 2.75 13.79
CA VAL A 14 0.53 2.51 14.07
C VAL A 14 -0.05 3.35 15.22
N ASP A 15 0.77 4.20 15.85
CA ASP A 15 0.32 5.23 16.79
C ASP A 15 0.13 6.56 16.05
N ALA A 16 -1.09 7.11 16.15
CA ALA A 16 -1.44 8.38 15.53
C ALA A 16 -0.53 9.53 16.01
N ASN A 17 -0.02 9.49 17.24
CA ASN A 17 0.88 10.53 17.78
C ASN A 17 2.32 10.42 17.24
N GLU A 18 2.69 9.25 16.74
CA GLU A 18 4.03 9.01 16.17
C GLU A 18 4.09 9.36 14.68
N LEU A 19 2.95 9.51 14.00
CA LEU A 19 2.89 9.99 12.62
C LEU A 19 3.46 11.40 12.51
N LYS A 20 4.35 11.56 11.52
CA LYS A 20 5.00 12.84 11.19
C LYS A 20 5.05 13.01 9.69
N LEU A 21 4.87 14.25 9.25
CA LEU A 21 5.21 14.65 7.90
C LEU A 21 6.73 14.57 7.72
N ILE A 22 7.15 13.91 6.66
CA ILE A 22 8.50 13.88 6.12
C ILE A 22 8.43 14.48 4.70
N ASP A 23 9.50 15.14 4.27
CA ASP A 23 9.62 15.69 2.91
C ASP A 23 8.40 16.51 2.44
N GLU A 24 7.82 17.29 3.38
CA GLU A 24 6.69 18.22 3.22
C GLU A 24 5.33 17.60 2.86
N THR A 25 5.31 16.43 2.21
CA THR A 25 4.10 15.82 1.63
C THR A 25 3.85 14.38 2.08
N GLN A 26 4.86 13.71 2.62
CA GLN A 26 4.80 12.28 2.88
C GLN A 26 4.67 11.98 4.37
N VAL A 27 4.09 10.83 4.71
CA VAL A 27 3.98 10.34 6.08
C VAL A 27 4.54 8.93 6.15
N LEU A 28 5.57 8.72 6.96
CA LEU A 28 6.17 7.40 7.14
C LEU A 28 5.20 6.45 7.85
N ILE A 29 4.94 5.28 7.24
CA ILE A 29 4.09 4.24 7.84
C ILE A 29 4.82 2.90 8.06
N TYR A 30 5.99 2.71 7.44
CA TYR A 30 6.84 1.54 7.63
C TYR A 30 8.32 1.94 7.61
N PHE A 31 9.08 1.60 8.65
CA PHE A 31 10.51 1.95 8.80
C PHE A 31 11.49 1.14 7.93
N GLY A 32 11.00 0.21 7.11
CA GLY A 32 11.86 -0.70 6.36
C GLY A 32 12.45 -1.84 7.19
N ASP A 33 12.92 -2.86 6.49
CA ASP A 33 13.58 -4.03 7.06
C ASP A 33 14.82 -4.45 6.24
N LYS A 34 15.33 -5.66 6.43
CA LYS A 34 16.53 -6.15 5.70
C LYS A 34 16.30 -6.33 4.20
N ARG A 35 15.06 -6.39 3.75
CA ARG A 35 14.63 -6.75 2.40
C ARG A 35 13.78 -5.67 1.74
N HIS A 36 13.07 -4.86 2.50
CA HIS A 36 12.17 -3.85 1.95
C HIS A 36 12.51 -2.47 2.49
N ASN A 37 12.38 -1.48 1.62
CA ASN A 37 12.58 -0.08 1.97
C ASN A 37 11.43 0.45 2.85
N GLU A 38 11.58 1.71 3.25
CA GLU A 38 10.55 2.48 3.91
C GLU A 38 9.31 2.60 3.03
N VAL A 39 8.12 2.63 3.65
CA VAL A 39 6.87 2.89 2.94
C VAL A 39 6.24 4.13 3.52
N THR A 40 5.86 5.04 2.64
CA THR A 40 5.23 6.31 2.99
C THR A 40 3.82 6.39 2.41
N VAL A 41 3.01 7.26 3.01
CA VAL A 41 1.75 7.71 2.44
C VAL A 41 1.99 9.12 1.90
N ASP A 42 1.81 9.30 0.60
CA ASP A 42 1.90 10.61 -0.05
C ASP A 42 0.55 11.31 0.09
N LEU A 43 0.54 12.46 0.75
CA LEU A 43 -0.66 13.28 0.91
C LEU A 43 -0.90 14.20 -0.29
N GLU A 44 0.03 14.31 -1.23
CA GLU A 44 -0.06 15.17 -2.41
C GLU A 44 -0.51 16.61 -2.02
N GLU A 45 -1.65 17.08 -2.52
CA GLU A 45 -2.20 18.42 -2.21
C GLU A 45 -2.95 18.49 -0.86
N GLU A 46 -3.12 17.35 -0.19
CA GLU A 46 -3.94 17.19 1.03
C GLU A 46 -3.15 17.30 2.34
N VAL A 47 -1.91 17.79 2.29
CA VAL A 47 -1.06 18.01 3.49
C VAL A 47 -1.77 18.82 4.57
N SER A 48 -2.58 19.81 4.17
CA SER A 48 -3.35 20.64 5.11
C SER A 48 -4.35 19.86 5.96
N LYS A 49 -4.76 18.67 5.51
CA LYS A 49 -5.68 17.76 6.20
C LYS A 49 -4.94 16.67 6.99
N PHE A 50 -3.61 16.72 7.11
CA PHE A 50 -2.82 15.68 7.78
C PHE A 50 -3.38 15.28 9.15
N GLU A 51 -3.71 16.26 10.00
CA GLU A 51 -4.26 16.01 11.34
C GLU A 51 -5.60 15.25 11.29
N GLU A 52 -6.46 15.57 10.34
CA GLU A 52 -7.76 14.89 10.13
C GLU A 52 -7.57 13.48 9.55
N LEU A 53 -6.52 13.30 8.74
CA LEU A 53 -6.21 12.05 8.03
C LEU A 53 -5.41 11.05 8.87
N ARG A 54 -4.86 11.44 10.03
CA ARG A 54 -4.09 10.54 10.92
C ARG A 54 -4.79 9.19 11.15
N PRO A 55 -6.08 9.11 11.54
CA PRO A 55 -6.73 7.82 11.78
C PRO A 55 -6.79 6.94 10.52
N TYR A 56 -6.95 7.57 9.35
CA TYR A 56 -6.99 6.89 8.07
C TYR A 56 -5.60 6.39 7.63
N ILE A 57 -4.55 7.18 7.87
CA ILE A 57 -3.16 6.78 7.64
C ILE A 57 -2.79 5.57 8.53
N ILE A 58 -3.21 5.58 9.80
CA ILE A 58 -3.03 4.43 10.70
C ILE A 58 -3.78 3.19 10.19
N PHE A 59 -4.99 3.39 9.66
CA PHE A 59 -5.76 2.32 9.05
C PHE A 59 -5.05 1.72 7.84
N ILE A 60 -4.47 2.54 6.95
CA ILE A 60 -3.65 2.10 5.82
C ILE A 60 -2.44 1.31 6.31
N ALA A 61 -1.68 1.85 7.28
CA ALA A 61 -0.50 1.19 7.82
C ALA A 61 -0.80 -0.22 8.34
N LYS A 62 -1.88 -0.37 9.13
CA LYS A 62 -2.32 -1.68 9.67
C LYS A 62 -2.72 -2.68 8.60
N ASN A 63 -3.11 -2.22 7.40
CA ASN A 63 -3.60 -3.07 6.32
C ASN A 63 -2.62 -3.21 5.15
N LEU A 64 -1.42 -2.65 5.24
CA LEU A 64 -0.39 -2.72 4.19
C LEU A 64 -0.07 -4.17 3.79
N CYS A 65 0.21 -5.04 4.76
CA CYS A 65 0.46 -6.46 4.52
C CYS A 65 -0.71 -7.14 3.79
N THR A 66 -1.95 -6.84 4.20
CA THR A 66 -3.17 -7.40 3.61
C THR A 66 -3.32 -6.99 2.15
N MET A 67 -3.16 -5.69 1.85
CA MET A 67 -3.23 -5.18 0.48
C MET A 67 -2.12 -5.78 -0.40
N ASP A 68 -0.90 -5.88 0.11
CA ASP A 68 0.22 -6.50 -0.61
C ASP A 68 -0.01 -8.00 -0.88
N CYS A 69 -0.58 -8.73 0.08
CA CYS A 69 -0.94 -10.14 -0.11
C CYS A 69 -1.99 -10.32 -1.22
N ILE A 70 -2.96 -9.40 -1.32
CA ILE A 70 -3.97 -9.41 -2.40
C ILE A 70 -3.29 -9.16 -3.76
N ALA A 71 -2.40 -8.18 -3.85
CA ALA A 71 -1.65 -7.88 -5.07
C ALA A 71 -0.80 -9.09 -5.53
N GLN A 72 -0.08 -9.72 -4.60
CA GLN A 72 0.68 -10.96 -4.85
C GLN A 72 -0.23 -12.09 -5.36
N LYS A 73 -1.39 -12.30 -4.72
CA LYS A 73 -2.35 -13.33 -5.12
C LYS A 73 -2.89 -13.08 -6.52
N TYR A 74 -3.22 -11.83 -6.87
CA TYR A 74 -3.70 -11.47 -8.19
C TYR A 74 -2.64 -11.64 -9.27
N SER A 75 -1.40 -11.22 -8.99
CA SER A 75 -0.28 -11.40 -9.92
C SER A 75 -0.10 -12.87 -10.33
N GLY A 76 -0.26 -13.79 -9.36
CA GLY A 76 -0.03 -15.22 -9.58
C GLY A 76 1.43 -15.59 -9.83
N ASP A 77 2.33 -14.60 -9.95
CA ASP A 77 3.76 -14.81 -10.09
C ASP A 77 4.40 -15.04 -8.71
N SER A 78 5.05 -16.20 -8.54
CA SER A 78 5.76 -16.53 -7.32
C SER A 78 6.97 -15.64 -7.07
N LYS A 79 7.44 -14.89 -8.07
CA LYS A 79 8.57 -13.96 -7.96
C LYS A 79 8.15 -12.54 -7.60
N PHE A 80 6.85 -12.22 -7.60
CA PHE A 80 6.36 -10.86 -7.40
C PHE A 80 6.99 -10.19 -6.16
N ALA A 81 6.94 -10.87 -5.01
CA ALA A 81 7.46 -10.36 -3.74
C ALA A 81 8.99 -10.15 -3.72
N TYR A 82 9.72 -10.72 -4.69
CA TYR A 82 11.17 -10.58 -4.86
C TYR A 82 11.56 -9.66 -6.00
N MET A 83 10.60 -9.21 -6.81
CA MET A 83 10.84 -8.30 -7.94
C MET A 83 10.30 -6.91 -7.67
N TYR A 84 9.25 -6.78 -6.86
CA TYR A 84 8.57 -5.51 -6.62
C TYR A 84 8.36 -5.27 -5.14
N GLU A 85 8.51 -4.04 -4.69
CA GLU A 85 8.15 -3.59 -3.34
C GLU A 85 7.23 -2.37 -3.41
N VAL A 86 6.42 -2.17 -2.36
CA VAL A 86 5.62 -0.96 -2.21
C VAL A 86 6.58 0.19 -1.88
N ALA A 87 6.54 1.26 -2.69
CA ALA A 87 7.33 2.47 -2.47
C ALA A 87 6.54 3.50 -1.67
N TYR A 88 5.36 3.86 -2.15
CA TYR A 88 4.47 4.80 -1.47
C TYR A 88 3.00 4.46 -1.75
N ILE A 89 2.12 5.06 -0.95
CA ILE A 89 0.68 4.88 -1.02
C ILE A 89 0.02 6.23 -1.22
N CYS A 90 -0.89 6.32 -2.19
CA CYS A 90 -1.75 7.49 -2.39
C CYS A 90 -3.20 7.12 -2.07
N PHE A 91 -4.02 8.13 -1.76
CA PHE A 91 -5.48 7.99 -1.66
C PHE A 91 -6.17 9.26 -2.18
N ASP A 92 -7.36 9.09 -2.76
CA ASP A 92 -8.11 10.18 -3.41
C ASP A 92 -9.43 10.42 -2.64
N VAL A 93 -10.44 9.61 -2.92
CA VAL A 93 -11.63 9.48 -2.09
C VAL A 93 -11.28 8.55 -0.92
N LEU A 94 -11.74 8.80 0.32
CA LEU A 94 -11.40 8.03 1.54
C LEU A 94 -11.65 6.50 1.46
N ASP A 95 -12.17 5.98 0.35
CA ASP A 95 -12.33 4.57 0.05
C ASP A 95 -11.41 4.06 -1.08
N ILE A 96 -10.66 4.90 -1.79
CA ILE A 96 -9.75 4.51 -2.87
C ILE A 96 -8.30 4.63 -2.40
N ILE A 97 -7.56 3.52 -2.48
CA ILE A 97 -6.17 3.42 -2.01
C ILE A 97 -5.32 2.85 -3.15
N SER A 98 -4.23 3.52 -3.49
CA SER A 98 -3.26 3.07 -4.49
C SER A 98 -1.94 2.69 -3.82
N LEU A 99 -1.48 1.46 -4.00
CA LEU A 99 -0.12 1.04 -3.67
C LEU A 99 0.74 1.22 -4.92
N ARG A 100 1.73 2.10 -4.87
CA ARG A 100 2.75 2.21 -5.92
C ARG A 100 3.83 1.17 -5.69
N TYR A 101 4.07 0.32 -6.68
CA TYR A 101 5.13 -0.68 -6.68
C TYR A 101 6.31 -0.25 -7.54
N TYR A 102 7.52 -0.43 -7.01
CA TYR A 102 8.78 -0.27 -7.74
C TYR A 102 9.48 -1.60 -7.96
N GLY A 103 10.04 -1.78 -9.15
CA GLY A 103 10.90 -2.91 -9.47
C GLY A 103 12.26 -2.79 -8.77
N MET A 104 12.63 -3.81 -8.01
CA MET A 104 13.91 -3.84 -7.27
C MET A 104 15.13 -4.11 -8.17
N ASN A 105 14.91 -4.70 -9.35
CA ASN A 105 15.98 -5.06 -10.30
C ASN A 105 15.83 -4.39 -11.67
N GLU A 106 14.66 -3.80 -11.94
CA GLU A 106 14.31 -3.21 -13.23
C GLU A 106 13.57 -1.89 -12.98
N ASN A 107 13.87 -0.86 -13.77
CA ASN A 107 13.24 0.46 -13.65
C ASN A 107 11.77 0.41 -14.12
N THR A 108 10.93 -0.17 -13.28
CA THR A 108 9.52 -0.44 -13.53
C THR A 108 8.71 0.08 -12.36
N GLU A 109 7.60 0.74 -12.67
CA GLU A 109 6.72 1.35 -11.69
C GLU A 109 5.27 1.14 -12.14
N PHE A 110 4.40 0.76 -11.20
CA PHE A 110 2.96 0.64 -11.47
C PHE A 110 2.11 0.73 -10.21
N ASP A 111 0.84 1.08 -10.39
CA ASP A 111 -0.14 1.15 -9.31
C ASP A 111 -0.94 -0.14 -9.17
N VAL A 112 -1.25 -0.50 -7.92
CA VAL A 112 -2.31 -1.43 -7.58
C VAL A 112 -3.36 -0.67 -6.78
N VAL A 113 -4.57 -0.59 -7.32
CA VAL A 113 -5.64 0.25 -6.77
C VAL A 113 -6.71 -0.62 -6.14
N PHE A 114 -7.06 -0.28 -4.91
CA PHE A 114 -8.09 -0.89 -4.09
C PHE A 114 -9.23 0.08 -3.85
N GLN A 115 -10.43 -0.46 -3.70
CA GLN A 115 -11.54 0.22 -3.05
C GLN A 115 -11.86 -0.49 -1.74
N TYR A 116 -11.89 0.24 -0.63
CA TYR A 116 -12.30 -0.27 0.66
C TYR A 116 -13.82 -0.16 0.80
N VAL A 117 -14.52 -1.30 0.81
CA VAL A 117 -15.99 -1.35 0.91
C VAL A 117 -16.40 -2.46 1.86
N ASN A 118 -17.30 -2.14 2.80
CA ASN A 118 -17.90 -3.11 3.74
C ASN A 118 -16.88 -3.94 4.55
N GLY A 119 -15.72 -3.37 4.86
CA GLY A 119 -14.68 -4.06 5.63
C GLY A 119 -13.61 -4.75 4.78
N ASP A 120 -13.77 -4.81 3.46
CA ASP A 120 -12.89 -5.55 2.55
C ASP A 120 -12.17 -4.62 1.55
N PHE A 121 -10.94 -4.99 1.18
CA PHE A 121 -10.19 -4.37 0.10
C PHE A 121 -10.51 -5.04 -1.24
N ILE A 122 -11.29 -4.35 -2.08
CA ILE A 122 -11.66 -4.82 -3.40
C ILE A 122 -10.63 -4.33 -4.42
N LEU A 123 -9.90 -5.26 -5.02
CA LEU A 123 -8.94 -4.95 -6.08
C LEU A 123 -9.66 -4.41 -7.34
N LYS A 124 -9.32 -3.20 -7.77
CA LYS A 124 -9.93 -2.51 -8.93
C LYS A 124 -9.01 -2.48 -10.14
N SER A 125 -7.72 -2.28 -9.92
CA SER A 125 -6.72 -2.32 -11.00
C SER A 125 -5.36 -2.80 -10.54
N PHE A 126 -4.62 -3.35 -11.49
CA PHE A 126 -3.24 -3.82 -11.32
C PHE A 126 -2.42 -3.39 -12.55
N GLY A 127 -1.57 -2.39 -12.38
CA GLY A 127 -0.87 -1.72 -13.46
C GLY A 127 -1.83 -1.24 -14.55
N MET A 128 -1.60 -1.73 -15.78
CA MET A 128 -2.43 -1.41 -16.94
C MET A 128 -3.79 -2.14 -16.95
N VAL A 129 -3.97 -3.19 -16.15
CA VAL A 129 -5.23 -3.92 -16.09
C VAL A 129 -6.21 -3.17 -15.21
N LYS A 130 -7.32 -2.69 -15.80
CA LYS A 130 -8.39 -1.95 -15.11
C LYS A 130 -9.66 -2.79 -14.99
N ASN A 131 -10.58 -2.38 -14.13
CA ASN A 131 -11.91 -2.99 -13.93
C ASN A 131 -11.85 -4.48 -13.59
N ILE A 132 -10.99 -4.85 -12.63
CA ILE A 132 -10.84 -6.24 -12.18
C ILE A 132 -12.18 -6.75 -11.59
N PRO A 133 -12.71 -7.90 -12.06
CA PRO A 133 -13.98 -8.45 -11.57
C PRO A 133 -13.91 -8.86 -10.10
N LEU A 134 -14.97 -8.64 -9.32
CA LEU A 134 -15.01 -8.97 -7.88
C LEU A 134 -14.68 -10.44 -7.56
N ASN A 135 -14.99 -11.36 -8.48
CA ASN A 135 -14.79 -12.80 -8.33
C ASN A 135 -13.49 -13.32 -8.98
N TRP A 136 -12.50 -12.45 -9.23
CA TRP A 136 -11.23 -12.81 -9.88
C TRP A 136 -10.49 -13.97 -9.18
N ASP A 137 -10.73 -14.18 -7.89
CA ASP A 137 -10.04 -15.18 -7.07
C ASP A 137 -10.83 -16.48 -6.85
N LYS A 138 -12.05 -16.58 -7.40
CA LYS A 138 -12.88 -17.80 -7.35
C LYS A 138 -12.63 -18.64 -8.59
N LYS A 139 -11.81 -19.68 -8.45
CA LYS A 139 -11.66 -20.77 -9.42
C LYS A 139 -12.16 -22.08 -8.81
#